data_AF-A0A0S8K017-F1
#
_entry.id   AF-A0A0S8K017-F1
#
_cell.length_a   1.000
_cell.length_b   1.000
_cell.length_c   1.000
_cell.angle_alpha   90.00
_cell.angle_beta   90.00
_cell.angle_gamma   90.00
#
_symmetry.space_group_name_H-M   'P 1'
#
loop_
_entity.id
_entity.type
_entity.pdbx_description
1 polymer ?
#
loop_
_entity_poly.entity_id
_entity_poly.type
_entity_poly.pdbx_seq_one_letter_code
_entity_poly.pdbx_strand_id
1 'polypeptide(L)'
;MSVVILLLSFIRAEKQYDRSIPDVDRIYRIIHTQNGTFVPEQARQKLESDFPQVLAATNVNIGMDPVIWNEENHQVNIIHTDSSFFKVFSTVFVKGILEDIFKDPYQAVLTESCARRIFGDKDPLGEILNVSHKEDVRVAATKRETCQMKYPRPLIPLTWNGWKANINSSHSEMSISM
;
A
#
# COMPACT_ATOMS: atom_id res chain seq x y z
N MET A 1 -23.70 -31.16 13.88
CA MET A 1 -24.21 -29.90 13.30
C MET A 1 -23.21 -28.75 13.41
N SER A 2 -22.52 -28.55 14.53
CA SER A 2 -21.56 -27.43 14.71
C SER A 2 -20.35 -27.44 13.76
N VAL A 3 -19.79 -28.62 13.44
CA VAL A 3 -18.63 -28.74 12.52
C VAL A 3 -18.97 -28.29 11.10
N VAL A 4 -20.18 -28.58 10.61
CA VAL A 4 -20.63 -28.21 9.26
C VAL A 4 -20.80 -26.69 9.15
N ILE A 5 -21.28 -26.03 10.20
CA ILE A 5 -21.45 -24.56 10.24
C ILE A 5 -20.09 -23.86 10.19
N LEU A 6 -19.09 -24.35 10.93
CA LEU A 6 -17.73 -23.80 10.90
C LEU A 6 -17.09 -23.94 9.50
N LEU A 7 -17.26 -25.09 8.85
CA LEU A 7 -16.75 -25.32 7.50
C LEU A 7 -17.43 -24.43 6.46
N LEU A 8 -18.76 -24.27 6.52
CA LEU A 8 -19.49 -23.36 5.64
C LEU A 8 -19.10 -21.89 5.87
N SER A 9 -18.87 -21.49 7.13
CA SER A 9 -18.38 -20.16 7.46
C SER A 9 -16.97 -19.92 6.90
N PHE A 10 -16.09 -20.92 7.00
CA PHE A 10 -14.74 -20.85 6.46
C PHE A 10 -14.76 -20.74 4.93
N ILE A 11 -15.51 -21.60 4.24
CA ILE A 11 -15.64 -21.56 2.77
C ILE A 11 -16.25 -20.22 2.30
N ARG A 12 -17.22 -19.67 3.05
CA ARG A 12 -17.75 -18.32 2.75
C ARG A 12 -16.69 -17.24 2.93
N ALA A 13 -15.91 -17.30 4.00
CA ALA A 13 -14.82 -16.36 4.24
C ALA A 13 -13.75 -16.43 3.12
N GLU A 14 -13.35 -17.64 2.71
CA GLU A 14 -12.42 -17.86 1.61
C GLU A 14 -12.96 -17.35 0.26
N LYS A 15 -14.25 -17.55 -0.04
CA LYS A 15 -14.85 -17.06 -1.29
C LYS A 15 -15.08 -15.55 -1.31
N GLN A 16 -15.25 -14.94 -0.15
CA GLN A 16 -15.42 -13.49 -0.02
C GLN A 16 -14.08 -12.77 0.08
N TYR A 17 -13.00 -13.51 0.35
CA TYR A 17 -11.63 -13.03 0.28
C TYR A 17 -11.37 -12.42 -1.11
N ASP A 18 -10.75 -11.24 -1.13
CA ASP A 18 -10.37 -10.45 -2.31
C ASP A 18 -11.49 -9.88 -3.20
N ARG A 19 -12.76 -10.30 -3.03
CA ARG A 19 -13.91 -9.76 -3.80
C ARG A 19 -14.26 -8.30 -3.52
N SER A 20 -13.67 -7.70 -2.48
CA SER A 20 -13.88 -6.28 -2.15
C SER A 20 -13.07 -5.34 -3.04
N ILE A 21 -12.12 -5.86 -3.82
CA ILE A 21 -11.29 -5.09 -4.75
C ILE A 21 -11.94 -5.13 -6.14
N PRO A 22 -12.30 -3.97 -6.73
CA PRO A 22 -12.77 -3.92 -8.11
C PRO A 22 -11.72 -4.48 -9.07
N ASP A 23 -12.15 -5.20 -10.11
CA ASP A 23 -11.27 -5.76 -11.14
C ASP A 23 -10.15 -6.69 -10.59
N VAL A 24 -10.37 -7.32 -9.44
CA VAL A 24 -9.36 -8.19 -8.80
C VAL A 24 -8.82 -9.29 -9.72
N ASP A 25 -9.65 -9.81 -10.62
CA ASP A 25 -9.28 -10.82 -11.62
C ASP A 25 -8.23 -10.33 -12.63
N ARG A 26 -8.03 -9.00 -12.72
CA ARG A 26 -7.08 -8.33 -13.62
C ARG A 26 -5.86 -7.77 -12.89
N ILE A 27 -5.76 -7.97 -11.57
CA ILE A 27 -4.64 -7.52 -10.75
C ILE A 27 -3.71 -8.69 -10.53
N TYR A 28 -2.47 -8.55 -10.97
CA TYR A 28 -1.45 -9.61 -10.85
C TYR A 28 -0.27 -9.13 -10.02
N ARG A 29 0.30 -10.06 -9.24
CA ARG A 29 1.54 -9.84 -8.50
C ARG A 29 2.70 -10.48 -9.26
N ILE A 30 3.74 -9.70 -9.50
CA ILE A 30 4.96 -10.18 -10.14
C ILE A 30 5.84 -10.86 -9.10
N ILE A 31 6.27 -12.08 -9.41
CA ILE A 31 7.17 -12.86 -8.58
C ILE A 31 8.34 -13.30 -9.45
N HIS A 32 9.54 -12.87 -9.07
CA HIS A 32 10.78 -13.34 -9.65
C HIS A 32 11.15 -14.70 -9.03
N THR A 33 11.50 -15.68 -9.86
CA THR A 33 11.78 -17.05 -9.41
C THR A 33 12.95 -17.13 -8.41
N GLN A 34 13.94 -16.24 -8.54
CA GLN A 34 15.11 -16.22 -7.65
C GLN A 34 15.01 -15.18 -6.53
N ASN A 35 14.36 -14.04 -6.79
CA ASN A 35 14.31 -12.89 -5.85
C ASN A 35 12.95 -12.77 -5.15
N GLY A 36 12.10 -13.78 -5.31
CA GLY A 36 10.75 -13.81 -4.77
C GLY A 36 9.96 -12.58 -5.22
N THR A 37 9.51 -11.79 -4.26
CA THR A 37 8.58 -10.68 -4.51
C THR A 37 9.28 -9.33 -4.61
N PHE A 38 10.62 -9.32 -4.60
CA PHE A 38 11.40 -8.10 -4.78
C PHE A 38 11.59 -7.84 -6.27
N VAL A 39 10.94 -6.78 -6.74
CA VAL A 39 11.00 -6.34 -8.15
C VAL A 39 11.54 -4.90 -8.15
N PRO A 40 12.63 -4.61 -8.87
CA PRO A 40 13.18 -3.26 -8.96
C PRO A 40 12.20 -2.28 -9.61
N GLU A 41 12.26 -1.00 -9.21
CA GLU A 41 11.44 0.07 -9.77
C GLU A 41 11.59 0.21 -11.30
N GLN A 42 12.78 -0.07 -11.84
CA GLN A 42 13.01 -0.05 -13.30
C GLN A 42 12.13 -1.05 -14.05
N ALA A 43 11.82 -2.19 -13.44
CA ALA A 43 10.94 -3.18 -14.04
C ALA A 43 9.51 -2.66 -14.14
N ARG A 44 9.04 -1.86 -13.18
CA ARG A 44 7.72 -1.20 -13.22
C ARG A 44 7.60 -0.28 -14.43
N GLN A 45 8.59 0.59 -14.64
CA GLN A 45 8.63 1.50 -15.80
C GLN A 45 8.71 0.76 -17.13
N LYS A 46 9.48 -0.33 -17.17
CA LYS A 46 9.61 -1.16 -18.37
C LYS A 46 8.30 -1.89 -18.69
N LEU A 47 7.58 -2.37 -17.69
CA LEU A 47 6.27 -3.02 -17.89
C LEU A 47 5.24 -2.06 -18.49
N GLU A 48 5.20 -0.82 -18.00
CA GLU A 48 4.28 0.20 -18.51
C GLU A 48 4.63 0.68 -19.93
N SER A 49 5.92 0.66 -20.30
CA SER A 49 6.38 1.11 -21.63
C SER A 49 6.37 0.01 -22.70
N ASP A 50 6.80 -1.21 -22.36
CA ASP A 50 6.92 -2.31 -23.32
C ASP A 50 5.59 -3.04 -23.56
N PHE A 51 4.63 -2.96 -22.63
CA PHE A 51 3.38 -3.72 -22.69
C PHE A 51 2.15 -2.80 -22.60
N PRO A 52 1.53 -2.41 -23.73
CA PRO A 52 0.37 -1.51 -23.72
C PRO A 52 -0.88 -2.11 -23.04
N GLN A 53 -0.93 -3.43 -22.84
CA GLN A 53 -1.98 -4.08 -22.06
C GLN A 53 -1.91 -3.83 -20.54
N VAL A 54 -0.79 -3.32 -20.03
CA VAL A 54 -0.62 -2.99 -18.61
C VAL A 54 -1.24 -1.61 -18.37
N LEU A 55 -2.38 -1.57 -17.67
CA LEU A 55 -3.09 -0.32 -17.40
C LEU A 55 -2.38 0.56 -16.36
N ALA A 56 -1.80 -0.07 -15.33
CA ALA A 56 -1.03 0.59 -14.28
C ALA A 56 -0.21 -0.48 -13.55
N ALA A 57 0.99 -0.10 -13.09
CA ALA A 57 1.79 -0.92 -12.20
C ALA A 57 2.17 -0.11 -10.96
N THR A 58 2.21 -0.75 -9.80
CA THR A 58 2.55 -0.12 -8.52
C THR A 58 3.45 -1.03 -7.71
N ASN A 59 4.36 -0.42 -6.95
CA ASN A 59 5.16 -1.14 -5.97
C ASN A 59 4.55 -0.99 -4.59
N VAL A 60 4.56 -2.07 -3.82
CA VAL A 60 3.96 -2.13 -2.49
C VAL A 60 4.96 -2.79 -1.56
N ASN A 61 5.44 -2.04 -0.58
CA ASN A 61 6.24 -2.54 0.51
C ASN A 61 5.50 -2.32 1.82
N ILE A 62 5.24 -3.42 2.54
CA ILE A 62 4.47 -3.38 3.79
C ILE A 62 5.46 -3.50 4.94
N GLY A 63 5.53 -2.45 5.75
CA GLY A 63 6.36 -2.35 6.93
C GLY A 63 5.53 -2.08 8.18
N MET A 64 6.24 -2.02 9.31
CA MET A 64 5.68 -1.57 10.57
C MET A 64 6.70 -0.63 11.20
N ASP A 65 6.27 0.62 11.37
CA ASP A 65 7.14 1.71 11.79
C ASP A 65 6.41 2.52 12.87
N PRO A 66 7.13 3.01 13.89
CA PRO A 66 6.56 3.92 14.87
C PRO A 66 6.19 5.25 14.20
N VAL A 67 4.98 5.72 14.46
CA VAL A 67 4.52 7.05 14.07
C VAL A 67 4.31 7.88 15.31
N ILE A 68 4.97 9.03 15.34
CA ILE A 68 4.96 9.97 16.46
C ILE A 68 4.05 11.15 16.12
N TRP A 69 3.16 11.47 17.05
CA TRP A 69 2.32 12.65 17.03
C TRP A 69 2.21 13.20 18.46
N ASN A 70 2.49 14.49 18.67
CA ASN A 70 2.49 15.12 20.00
C ASN A 70 3.26 14.35 21.09
N GLU A 71 4.48 13.87 20.76
CA GLU A 71 5.33 13.06 21.66
C GLU A 71 4.79 11.65 22.00
N GLU A 72 3.60 11.30 21.53
CA GLU A 72 3.06 9.95 21.64
C GLU A 72 3.51 9.08 20.48
N ASN A 73 3.91 7.83 20.79
CA ASN A 73 4.36 6.87 19.79
C ASN A 73 3.27 5.83 19.51
N HIS A 74 2.85 5.75 18.26
CA HIS A 74 1.86 4.80 17.77
C HIS A 74 2.50 3.82 16.78
N GLN A 75 2.54 2.55 17.13
CA GLN A 75 2.99 1.51 16.21
C GLN A 75 1.90 1.23 15.16
N VAL A 76 2.13 1.64 13.92
CA VAL A 76 1.21 1.53 12.79
C VAL A 76 1.84 0.68 11.71
N ASN A 77 1.00 0.02 10.91
CA ASN A 77 1.50 -0.57 9.69
C ASN A 77 1.63 0.54 8.64
N ILE A 78 2.68 0.45 7.85
CA ILE A 78 2.93 1.41 6.78
C ILE A 78 3.01 0.63 5.47
N ILE A 79 2.35 1.16 4.45
CA ILE A 79 2.46 0.69 3.08
C ILE A 79 3.26 1.74 2.32
N HIS A 80 4.52 1.49 2.06
CA HIS A 80 5.28 2.31 1.14
C HIS A 80 4.88 1.95 -0.30
N THR A 81 4.35 2.91 -1.02
CA THR A 81 3.81 2.75 -2.36
C THR A 81 3.99 4.01 -3.19
N ASP A 82 3.40 4.07 -4.38
CA ASP A 82 3.48 5.19 -5.30
C ASP A 82 2.07 5.68 -5.68
N SER A 83 1.99 6.78 -6.45
CA SER A 83 0.72 7.36 -6.86
C SER A 83 -0.16 6.42 -7.71
N SER A 84 0.45 5.43 -8.38
CA SER A 84 -0.26 4.43 -9.18
C SER A 84 -1.00 3.40 -8.32
N PHE A 85 -0.75 3.34 -7.01
CA PHE A 85 -1.44 2.45 -6.09
C PHE A 85 -2.96 2.60 -6.17
N PHE A 86 -3.45 3.84 -6.22
CA PHE A 86 -4.89 4.11 -6.28
C PHE A 86 -5.50 3.87 -7.67
N LYS A 87 -4.67 3.82 -8.72
CA LYS A 87 -5.10 3.40 -10.06
C LYS A 87 -5.27 1.88 -10.14
N VAL A 88 -4.39 1.14 -9.47
CA VAL A 88 -4.45 -0.34 -9.42
C VAL A 88 -5.54 -0.79 -8.46
N PHE A 89 -5.54 -0.28 -7.23
CA PHE A 89 -6.52 -0.61 -6.20
C PHE A 89 -7.55 0.50 -6.14
N SER A 90 -8.57 0.43 -7.02
CA SER A 90 -9.71 1.36 -7.07
C SER A 90 -10.32 1.56 -5.69
N THR A 91 -9.86 2.61 -5.00
CA THR A 91 -10.07 2.82 -3.57
C THR A 91 -11.02 3.98 -3.35
N VAL A 92 -12.00 3.79 -2.45
CA VAL A 92 -12.90 4.87 -2.02
C VAL A 92 -12.27 5.63 -0.85
N PHE A 93 -12.01 6.91 -1.06
CA PHE A 93 -11.56 7.84 -0.01
C PHE A 93 -12.76 8.44 0.73
N VAL A 94 -12.57 8.81 2.00
CA VAL A 94 -13.64 9.36 2.86
C VAL A 94 -13.52 10.88 2.97
N LYS A 95 -12.31 11.41 3.13
CA LYS A 95 -12.03 12.86 3.14
C LYS A 95 -10.64 13.14 2.57
N GLY A 96 -10.47 14.25 1.86
CA GLY A 96 -9.19 14.72 1.32
C GLY A 96 -9.24 15.08 -0.17
N ILE A 97 -8.21 15.76 -0.66
CA ILE A 97 -8.10 16.23 -2.06
C ILE A 97 -7.44 15.12 -2.89
N LEU A 98 -8.25 14.38 -3.66
CA LEU A 98 -7.83 13.28 -4.52
C LEU A 98 -6.83 13.68 -5.62
N GLU A 99 -6.94 14.91 -6.13
CA GLU A 99 -6.18 15.37 -7.31
C GLU A 99 -4.72 15.72 -7.01
N ASP A 100 -4.36 15.85 -5.73
CA ASP A 100 -3.02 16.23 -5.26
C ASP A 100 -2.33 15.16 -4.38
N ILE A 101 -2.97 14.01 -4.16
CA ILE A 101 -2.41 12.93 -3.34
C ILE A 101 -1.15 12.39 -4.01
N PHE A 102 -0.04 12.41 -3.26
CA PHE A 102 1.29 11.95 -3.67
C PHE A 102 1.97 12.79 -4.77
N LYS A 103 1.54 14.06 -4.98
CA LYS A 103 2.37 15.05 -5.70
C LYS A 103 3.61 15.45 -4.90
N ASP A 104 3.45 15.58 -3.58
CA ASP A 104 4.57 15.74 -2.67
C ASP A 104 5.00 14.38 -2.12
N PRO A 105 6.32 14.10 -2.04
CA PRO A 105 6.84 12.82 -1.58
C PRO A 105 6.70 12.60 -0.06
N TYR A 106 6.21 13.59 0.68
CA TYR A 106 6.02 13.55 2.13
C TYR A 106 4.54 13.63 2.49
N GLN A 107 3.72 12.81 1.82
CA GLN A 107 2.29 12.73 2.09
C GLN A 107 1.92 11.33 2.58
N ALA A 108 0.97 11.30 3.50
CA ALA A 108 0.42 10.10 4.08
C ALA A 108 -1.10 10.05 3.89
N VAL A 109 -1.62 8.87 3.61
CA VAL A 109 -3.05 8.60 3.70
C VAL A 109 -3.30 7.77 4.97
N LEU A 110 -4.37 8.05 5.71
CA LEU A 110 -4.70 7.27 6.91
C LEU A 110 -5.99 6.48 6.70
N THR A 111 -6.08 5.27 7.24
CA THR A 111 -7.41 4.66 7.43
C THR A 111 -8.17 5.41 8.52
N GLU A 112 -9.50 5.38 8.47
CA GLU A 112 -10.36 6.01 9.50
C GLU A 112 -10.03 5.51 10.92
N SER A 113 -9.76 4.22 11.08
CA SER A 113 -9.32 3.64 12.35
C SER A 113 -7.95 4.14 12.80
N CYS A 114 -7.00 4.30 11.87
CA CYS A 114 -5.68 4.83 12.17
C CYS A 114 -5.78 6.29 12.61
N ALA A 115 -6.53 7.10 11.85
CA ALA A 115 -6.80 8.50 12.18
C ALA A 115 -7.43 8.62 13.56
N ARG A 116 -8.48 7.84 13.86
CA ARG A 116 -9.14 7.86 15.17
C ARG A 116 -8.22 7.41 16.30
N ARG A 117 -7.30 6.48 16.04
CA ARG A 117 -6.36 5.99 17.06
C ARG A 117 -5.26 7.00 17.39
N ILE A 118 -4.79 7.76 16.40
CA ILE A 118 -3.72 8.75 16.57
C ILE A 118 -4.31 10.09 17.04
N PHE A 119 -5.37 10.57 16.39
CA PHE A 119 -5.92 11.91 16.58
C PHE A 119 -7.18 11.95 17.44
N GLY A 120 -7.76 10.80 17.81
CA GLY A 120 -9.04 10.73 18.51
C GLY A 120 -10.18 11.28 17.63
N ASP A 121 -10.87 12.31 18.13
CA ASP A 121 -11.93 13.02 17.42
C ASP A 121 -11.42 14.27 16.67
N LYS A 122 -10.11 14.57 16.75
CA LYS A 122 -9.52 15.72 16.03
C LYS A 122 -9.44 15.42 14.52
N ASP A 123 -9.62 16.45 13.70
CA ASP A 123 -9.43 16.33 12.25
C ASP A 123 -7.95 16.06 11.93
N PRO A 124 -7.60 14.91 11.31
CA PRO A 124 -6.22 14.55 11.01
C PRO A 124 -5.66 15.27 9.78
N LEU A 125 -6.49 15.94 8.97
CA LEU A 125 -6.06 16.52 7.70
C LEU A 125 -5.08 17.68 7.90
N GLY A 126 -3.97 17.66 7.16
CA GLY A 126 -2.93 18.70 7.21
C GLY A 126 -1.97 18.59 8.38
N GLU A 127 -2.23 17.70 9.33
CA GLU A 127 -1.33 17.45 10.46
C GLU A 127 -0.03 16.75 10.00
N ILE A 128 1.04 16.96 10.78
CA ILE A 128 2.35 16.37 10.52
C ILE A 128 2.55 15.19 11.47
N LEU A 129 2.93 14.07 10.89
CA LEU A 129 3.29 12.85 11.59
C LEU A 129 4.78 12.61 11.38
N ASN A 130 5.50 12.23 12.42
CA ASN A 130 6.89 11.83 12.27
C ASN A 130 6.97 10.29 12.20
N VAL A 131 7.51 9.76 11.12
CA VAL A 131 7.70 8.34 10.89
C VAL A 131 9.13 7.96 11.28
N SER A 132 9.25 7.02 12.22
CA SER A 132 10.53 6.42 12.63
C SER A 132 11.60 7.41 13.10
N HIS A 133 11.23 8.57 13.64
CA HIS A 133 12.15 9.65 14.04
C HIS A 133 13.02 10.17 12.89
N LYS A 134 12.60 9.95 11.63
CA LYS A 134 13.41 10.23 10.44
C LYS A 134 12.71 11.11 9.43
N GLU A 135 11.41 10.89 9.22
CA GLU A 135 10.69 11.51 8.12
C GLU A 135 9.40 12.15 8.62
N ASP A 136 9.23 13.44 8.37
CA ASP A 136 7.97 14.15 8.64
C ASP A 136 7.07 14.02 7.42
N VAL A 137 5.87 13.50 7.62
CA VAL A 137 4.86 13.28 6.57
C VAL A 137 3.59 14.03 6.92
N ARG A 138 3.00 14.70 5.93
CA ARG A 138 1.74 15.41 6.09
C ARG A 138 0.57 14.49 5.75
N VAL A 139 -0.45 14.48 6.60
CA VAL A 139 -1.68 13.75 6.33
C VAL A 139 -2.48 14.46 5.23
N ALA A 140 -2.58 13.83 4.06
CA ALA A 140 -3.26 14.39 2.89
C ALA A 140 -4.73 13.96 2.77
N ALA A 141 -5.03 12.72 3.16
CA ALA A 141 -6.38 12.17 3.05
C ALA A 141 -6.65 11.07 4.08
N THR A 142 -7.94 10.80 4.30
CA THR A 142 -8.42 9.65 5.05
C THR A 142 -9.25 8.73 4.17
N LYS A 143 -8.99 7.42 4.29
CA LYS A 143 -9.64 6.34 3.55
C LYS A 143 -10.59 5.58 4.46
N ARG A 144 -11.73 5.13 3.94
CA ARG A 144 -12.61 4.19 4.66
C ARG A 144 -11.87 2.87 4.82
N GLU A 145 -12.08 2.20 5.93
CA GLU A 145 -11.72 0.79 5.99
C GLU A 145 -12.45 0.04 4.87
N THR A 146 -11.68 -0.62 3.99
CA THR A 146 -12.25 -1.57 3.04
C THR A 146 -12.18 -2.95 3.67
N CYS A 147 -13.24 -3.73 3.56
CA CYS A 147 -13.31 -5.07 4.14
C CYS A 147 -12.15 -5.95 3.63
N GLN A 148 -11.28 -6.32 4.57
CA GLN A 148 -10.36 -7.45 4.58
C GLN A 148 -9.32 -7.54 3.45
N MET A 149 -8.34 -6.63 3.45
CA MET A 149 -6.98 -7.19 3.57
C MET A 149 -6.87 -7.63 5.03
N LYS A 150 -6.77 -8.94 5.29
CA LYS A 150 -6.74 -9.51 6.64
C LYS A 150 -5.40 -9.20 7.34
N TYR A 151 -5.14 -7.93 7.55
CA TYR A 151 -4.27 -7.42 8.60
C TYR A 151 -5.18 -6.68 9.58
N PRO A 152 -5.39 -7.18 10.82
CA PRO A 152 -6.26 -6.55 11.81
C PRO A 152 -5.63 -5.28 12.41
N ARG A 153 -4.95 -4.46 11.60
CA ARG A 153 -4.06 -3.40 12.08
C ARG A 153 -4.11 -2.18 11.16
N PRO A 154 -4.12 -0.96 11.71
CA PRO A 154 -4.24 0.29 10.95
C PRO A 154 -3.05 0.47 10.00
N LEU A 155 -3.32 0.90 8.76
CA LEU A 155 -2.37 1.03 7.66
C LEU A 155 -2.23 2.49 7.21
N ILE A 156 -1.00 2.92 6.90
CA ILE A 156 -0.66 4.24 6.36
C ILE A 156 0.06 4.07 5.02
N PRO A 157 -0.53 4.44 3.86
CA PRO A 157 0.21 4.53 2.61
C PRO A 157 1.17 5.73 2.64
N LEU A 158 2.46 5.50 2.40
CA LEU A 158 3.52 6.52 2.23
C LEU A 158 4.16 6.39 0.85
N THR A 159 4.66 7.49 0.29
CA THR A 159 5.45 7.45 -0.95
C THR A 159 6.87 6.95 -0.72
N TRP A 160 7.36 6.03 -1.56
CA TRP A 160 8.76 5.59 -1.54
C TRP A 160 9.59 6.33 -2.60
N ASN A 161 10.45 7.25 -2.17
CA ASN A 161 11.53 7.77 -3.01
C ASN A 161 12.86 7.18 -2.53
N GLY A 162 13.26 6.09 -3.19
CA GLY A 162 14.34 5.21 -2.72
C GLY A 162 15.70 5.88 -2.47
N TRP A 163 16.36 5.34 -1.45
CA TRP A 163 17.80 5.41 -1.21
C TRP A 163 18.62 5.12 -2.48
N LYS A 164 19.58 6.00 -2.78
CA LYS A 164 20.69 5.70 -3.70
C LYS A 164 21.64 4.68 -3.06
N ALA A 165 21.32 3.40 -3.15
CA ALA A 165 22.28 2.33 -2.90
C ALA A 165 23.07 2.04 -4.19
N ASN A 166 24.39 2.14 -4.06
CA ASN A 166 25.43 2.05 -5.07
C ASN A 166 25.35 0.74 -5.90
N ILE A 167 24.81 0.80 -7.12
CA ILE A 167 24.79 -0.29 -8.09
C ILE A 167 26.06 -0.27 -8.95
N ASN A 168 27.17 -0.73 -8.38
CA ASN A 168 28.29 -1.27 -9.15
C ASN A 168 28.41 -2.76 -8.80
N SER A 169 27.79 -3.62 -9.62
CA SER A 169 28.39 -4.88 -10.12
C SER A 169 27.36 -5.81 -10.75
N SER A 170 27.79 -6.43 -11.85
CA SER A 170 27.22 -7.59 -12.55
C SER A 170 26.00 -7.37 -13.45
N HIS A 171 26.32 -7.15 -14.73
CA HIS A 171 25.55 -7.60 -15.88
C HIS A 171 25.17 -9.09 -15.75
N SER A 172 23.90 -9.42 -15.99
CA SER A 172 23.52 -10.66 -16.68
C SER A 172 22.13 -10.52 -17.31
N GLU A 173 22.04 -11.00 -18.53
CA GLU A 173 20.97 -10.84 -19.51
C GLU A 173 19.70 -11.58 -19.11
N MET A 174 18.54 -10.96 -19.31
CA MET A 174 17.23 -11.60 -19.16
C MET A 174 16.72 -11.99 -20.54
N SER A 175 16.85 -13.28 -20.88
CA SER A 175 16.19 -13.90 -22.03
C SER A 175 14.77 -14.29 -21.64
N ILE A 176 13.79 -13.82 -22.42
CA ILE A 176 12.38 -14.19 -22.31
C ILE A 176 12.17 -15.35 -23.28
N SER A 177 11.77 -16.53 -22.78
CA SER A 177 11.26 -17.62 -23.61
C SER A 177 9.73 -17.67 -23.50
N MET A 178 9.09 -17.72 -24.68
CA MET A 178 7.65 -17.89 -24.93
C MET A 178 6.99 -19.00 -24.12
#